data_AF-A0A0W0ZWQ2-F1
#
_entry.id   AF-A0A0W0ZWQ2-F1
#
_cell.length_a   1.000
_cell.length_b   1.000
_cell.length_c   1.000
_cell.angle_alpha   90.00
_cell.angle_beta   90.00
_cell.angle_gamma   90.00
#
_symmetry.space_group_name_H-M   'P 1'
#
loop_
_entity.id
_entity.type
_entity.pdbx_description
1 polymer ?
#
loop_
_entity_poly.entity_id
_entity_poly.type
_entity_poly.pdbx_seq_one_letter_code
_entity_poly.pdbx_strand_id
1 'polypeptide(L)'
;MIATFCKRFLCLFLIATLVGCGNNLAPVTELKWSPYSRYQKVYVVRRGDTLFSIAFRYDTNYRTLARLNHINPPYSLIVGQVINLQGIIPRHRQTTRPTTVRHYVTPQARPSVIYSPANRYVRSASGWLWPVSGRVTTTFIPEQGKKGINIACKKGEKVIAAADGVVAYAGSGLAGYGNLIIIKHNHEYLTAYGNNARIIVSEGQHVKAGQIIAIAGIIDRKYTGVHFEIRKSGVPVNPLNYLQKG
;
A
#
# COMPACT_ATOMS: atom_id res chain seq x y z
N MET A 1 -40.71 -5.31 -78.62
CA MET A 1 -41.34 -5.95 -77.44
C MET A 1 -40.43 -5.66 -76.24
N ILE A 2 -40.72 -4.66 -75.40
CA ILE A 2 -41.56 -4.75 -74.17
C ILE A 2 -40.91 -5.75 -73.18
N ALA A 3 -40.48 -5.48 -71.95
CA ALA A 3 -40.67 -4.37 -71.00
C ALA A 3 -39.64 -4.41 -69.83
N THR A 4 -39.57 -3.27 -69.14
CA THR A 4 -39.08 -2.90 -67.80
C THR A 4 -39.15 -3.91 -66.64
N PHE A 5 -38.13 -3.94 -65.76
CA PHE A 5 -38.27 -4.03 -64.29
C PHE A 5 -36.92 -3.69 -63.58
N CYS A 6 -36.74 -2.50 -63.02
CA CYS A 6 -37.03 -2.10 -61.63
C CYS A 6 -35.78 -2.16 -60.70
N LYS A 7 -35.42 -0.96 -60.22
CA LYS A 7 -34.48 -0.60 -59.15
C LYS A 7 -34.39 -1.61 -58.00
N ARG A 8 -33.18 -1.79 -57.45
CA ARG A 8 -32.91 -1.61 -56.01
C ARG A 8 -31.41 -1.56 -55.69
N PHE A 9 -31.02 -0.40 -55.16
CA PHE A 9 -29.83 -0.17 -54.33
C PHE A 9 -29.73 -1.23 -53.23
N LEU A 10 -28.55 -1.82 -53.04
CA LEU A 10 -28.09 -2.15 -51.69
C LEU A 10 -26.56 -2.26 -51.66
N CYS A 11 -25.93 -1.18 -51.20
CA CYS A 11 -24.56 -1.19 -50.68
C CYS A 11 -24.50 -2.19 -49.51
N LEU A 12 -23.85 -3.33 -49.70
CA LEU A 12 -23.39 -4.17 -48.60
C LEU A 12 -21.99 -3.73 -48.21
N PHE A 13 -21.94 -2.68 -47.38
CA PHE A 13 -20.79 -2.40 -46.53
C PHE A 13 -20.66 -3.56 -45.54
N LEU A 14 -19.68 -4.43 -45.76
CA LEU A 14 -19.33 -5.50 -44.84
C LEU A 14 -18.72 -4.85 -43.59
N ILE A 15 -19.52 -4.68 -42.55
CA ILE A 15 -19.11 -4.13 -41.26
C ILE A 15 -18.18 -5.16 -40.59
N ALA A 16 -16.88 -4.85 -40.58
CA ALA A 16 -15.90 -5.56 -39.78
C ALA A 16 -16.17 -5.29 -38.29
N THR A 17 -16.85 -6.20 -37.61
CA THR A 17 -16.97 -6.17 -36.15
C THR A 17 -15.69 -6.72 -35.53
N LEU A 18 -14.74 -5.82 -35.25
CA LEU A 18 -13.66 -6.08 -34.30
C LEU A 18 -14.27 -6.22 -32.90
N VAL A 19 -14.53 -7.45 -32.47
CA VAL A 19 -14.77 -7.76 -31.06
C VAL A 19 -13.41 -7.67 -30.36
N GLY A 20 -13.04 -6.47 -29.94
CA GLY A 20 -11.93 -6.26 -29.03
C GLY A 20 -12.33 -6.72 -27.62
N CYS A 21 -11.94 -7.94 -27.24
CA CYS A 21 -11.91 -8.34 -25.84
C CYS A 21 -10.80 -7.54 -25.12
N GLY A 22 -11.11 -6.31 -24.73
CA GLY A 22 -10.26 -5.50 -23.88
C GLY A 22 -10.32 -6.03 -22.45
N ASN A 23 -9.18 -6.51 -21.94
CA ASN A 23 -9.05 -6.90 -20.54
C ASN A 23 -9.34 -5.68 -19.64
N ASN A 24 -10.54 -5.59 -19.07
CA ASN A 24 -11.01 -4.53 -18.16
C ASN A 24 -10.37 -4.61 -16.76
N LEU A 25 -9.14 -5.11 -16.67
CA LEU A 25 -8.33 -5.03 -15.47
C LEU A 25 -7.96 -3.56 -15.24
N ALA A 26 -7.87 -3.16 -13.98
CA ALA A 26 -7.64 -1.78 -13.60
C ALA A 26 -6.13 -1.45 -13.66
N PRO A 27 -5.57 -0.78 -14.70
CA PRO A 27 -4.16 -0.41 -14.70
C PRO A 27 -3.88 0.73 -13.73
N VAL A 28 -2.68 0.74 -13.14
CA VAL A 28 -2.25 1.68 -12.09
C VAL A 28 -1.96 3.07 -12.67
N THR A 29 -2.90 4.01 -12.58
CA THR A 29 -2.72 5.44 -12.89
C THR A 29 -3.64 6.32 -12.04
N GLU A 30 -3.27 7.59 -11.83
CA GLU A 30 -3.95 8.55 -10.94
C GLU A 30 -5.41 8.86 -11.30
N LEU A 31 -6.25 9.03 -10.27
CA LEU A 31 -7.60 9.61 -10.36
C LEU A 31 -7.86 10.56 -9.19
N LYS A 32 -8.46 11.72 -9.48
CA LYS A 32 -8.86 12.76 -8.50
C LYS A 32 -9.74 12.19 -7.36
N TRP A 33 -9.51 12.65 -6.12
CA TRP A 33 -9.99 11.97 -4.89
C TRP A 33 -10.82 12.86 -3.92
N SER A 34 -11.63 12.19 -3.07
CA SER A 34 -12.54 12.72 -2.03
C SER A 34 -12.19 12.15 -0.63
N PRO A 35 -12.22 12.93 0.46
CA PRO A 35 -11.72 12.55 1.79
C PRO A 35 -12.28 11.25 2.38
N TYR A 36 -11.40 10.46 3.01
CA TYR A 36 -11.67 9.16 3.66
C TYR A 36 -12.56 9.34 4.89
N SER A 37 -13.75 8.72 4.89
CA SER A 37 -14.59 8.61 6.08
C SER A 37 -14.54 7.18 6.63
N ARG A 38 -14.13 7.05 7.89
CA ARG A 38 -14.23 5.79 8.67
C ARG A 38 -15.67 5.28 8.84
N TYR A 39 -16.68 6.04 8.40
CA TYR A 39 -18.09 5.64 8.42
C TYR A 39 -18.57 5.14 7.07
N GLN A 40 -17.69 5.11 6.07
CA GLN A 40 -18.03 4.64 4.74
C GLN A 40 -18.30 3.14 4.77
N LYS A 41 -19.55 2.76 4.49
CA LYS A 41 -20.01 1.36 4.48
C LYS A 41 -19.66 0.62 3.18
N VAL A 42 -19.45 1.37 2.09
CA VAL A 42 -19.19 0.83 0.77
C VAL A 42 -18.14 1.63 0.03
N TYR A 43 -17.34 0.96 -0.78
CA TYR A 43 -16.35 1.55 -1.67
C TYR A 43 -16.59 1.11 -3.10
N VAL A 44 -16.50 2.03 -4.05
CA VAL A 44 -16.61 1.69 -5.48
C VAL A 44 -15.19 1.59 -6.03
N VAL A 45 -14.84 0.41 -6.54
CA VAL A 45 -13.53 0.12 -7.14
C VAL A 45 -13.24 1.11 -8.25
N ARG A 46 -12.06 1.71 -8.18
CA ARG A 46 -11.55 2.64 -9.16
C ARG A 46 -10.44 1.98 -9.97
N ARG A 47 -10.11 2.61 -11.10
CA ARG A 47 -8.94 2.24 -11.87
C ARG A 47 -7.68 2.36 -11.00
N GLY A 48 -6.83 1.33 -11.04
CA GLY A 48 -5.62 1.21 -10.23
C GLY A 48 -5.80 0.65 -8.81
N ASP A 49 -7.02 0.27 -8.41
CA ASP A 49 -7.23 -0.39 -7.13
C ASP A 49 -6.90 -1.88 -7.18
N THR A 50 -6.29 -2.35 -6.10
CA THR A 50 -6.17 -3.77 -5.79
C THR A 50 -6.94 -4.04 -4.49
N LEU A 51 -7.33 -5.29 -4.25
CA LEU A 51 -7.96 -5.64 -2.97
C LEU A 51 -7.04 -5.29 -1.79
N PHE A 52 -5.72 -5.35 -2.00
CA PHE A 52 -4.71 -4.95 -1.02
C PHE A 52 -4.70 -3.44 -0.79
N SER A 53 -4.77 -2.60 -1.84
CA SER A 53 -4.79 -1.14 -1.68
C SER A 53 -6.04 -0.67 -0.95
N ILE A 54 -7.20 -1.29 -1.25
CA ILE A 54 -8.46 -0.99 -0.55
C ILE A 54 -8.37 -1.45 0.90
N ALA A 55 -7.96 -2.69 1.16
CA ALA A 55 -7.82 -3.20 2.52
C ALA A 55 -6.85 -2.35 3.36
N PHE A 56 -5.72 -1.96 2.77
CA PHE A 56 -4.72 -1.09 3.37
C PHE A 56 -5.30 0.30 3.70
N ARG A 57 -6.06 0.90 2.78
CA ARG A 57 -6.74 2.19 2.98
C ARG A 57 -7.70 2.16 4.17
N TYR A 58 -8.41 1.05 4.35
CA TYR A 58 -9.40 0.87 5.42
C TYR A 58 -8.84 0.14 6.67
N ASP A 59 -7.51 0.07 6.81
CA ASP A 59 -6.81 -0.54 7.94
C ASP A 59 -7.27 -1.97 8.29
N THR A 60 -7.60 -2.78 7.26
CA THR A 60 -8.10 -4.15 7.42
C THR A 60 -7.24 -5.17 6.68
N ASN A 61 -7.45 -6.45 6.99
CA ASN A 61 -6.81 -7.56 6.28
C ASN A 61 -7.50 -7.79 4.93
N TYR A 62 -6.72 -7.88 3.86
CA TYR A 62 -7.26 -8.17 2.52
C TYR A 62 -8.06 -9.46 2.46
N ARG A 63 -7.73 -10.49 3.24
CA ARG A 63 -8.52 -11.74 3.30
C ARG A 63 -9.86 -11.56 4.02
N THR A 64 -9.89 -10.74 5.07
CA THR A 64 -11.15 -10.39 5.74
C THR A 64 -12.07 -9.65 4.77
N LEU A 65 -11.51 -8.68 4.04
CA LEU A 65 -12.24 -7.94 3.03
C LEU A 65 -12.68 -8.84 1.86
N ALA A 66 -11.82 -9.76 1.41
CA ALA A 66 -12.11 -10.74 0.38
C ALA A 66 -13.32 -11.60 0.76
N ARG A 67 -13.29 -12.19 1.96
CA ARG A 67 -14.35 -13.06 2.47
C ARG A 67 -15.67 -12.31 2.63
N LEU A 68 -15.64 -11.08 3.14
CA LEU A 68 -16.83 -10.24 3.27
C LEU A 68 -17.52 -9.97 1.93
N ASN A 69 -16.74 -9.94 0.85
CA ASN A 69 -17.21 -9.59 -0.49
C ASN A 69 -17.25 -10.80 -1.44
N HIS A 70 -17.06 -12.01 -0.93
CA HIS A 70 -17.00 -13.25 -1.72
C HIS A 70 -15.98 -13.20 -2.88
N ILE A 71 -14.86 -12.51 -2.68
CA ILE A 71 -13.80 -12.38 -3.67
C ILE A 71 -12.79 -13.50 -3.44
N ASN A 72 -12.69 -14.41 -4.40
CA ASN A 72 -11.75 -15.53 -4.36
C ASN A 72 -10.41 -15.16 -5.03
N PRO A 73 -9.31 -15.87 -4.73
CA PRO A 73 -8.08 -15.81 -5.53
C PRO A 73 -8.41 -15.97 -7.03
N PRO A 74 -7.77 -15.19 -7.93
CA PRO A 74 -6.60 -14.33 -7.72
C PRO A 74 -6.91 -12.91 -7.18
N TYR A 75 -8.09 -12.69 -6.58
CA TYR A 75 -8.51 -11.41 -5.99
C TYR A 75 -8.68 -10.27 -7.01
N SER A 76 -9.02 -10.61 -8.25
CA SER A 76 -9.31 -9.64 -9.30
C SER A 76 -10.50 -8.76 -8.94
N LEU A 77 -10.36 -7.46 -9.21
CA LEU A 77 -11.41 -6.46 -9.04
C LEU A 77 -11.82 -5.89 -10.41
N ILE A 78 -13.08 -5.51 -10.54
CA ILE A 78 -13.62 -4.84 -11.73
C ILE A 78 -13.87 -3.37 -11.39
N VAL A 79 -13.48 -2.45 -12.26
CA VAL A 79 -13.78 -1.02 -12.07
C VAL A 79 -15.30 -0.83 -11.97
N GLY A 80 -15.75 -0.08 -10.96
CA GLY A 80 -17.17 0.10 -10.66
C GLY A 80 -17.76 -0.96 -9.71
N GLN A 81 -17.04 -2.05 -9.44
CA GLN A 81 -17.46 -3.05 -8.45
C GLN A 81 -17.65 -2.40 -7.08
N VAL A 82 -18.74 -2.73 -6.39
CA VAL A 82 -19.00 -2.23 -5.03
C VAL A 82 -18.41 -3.22 -4.02
N ILE A 83 -17.58 -2.68 -3.13
CA ILE A 83 -16.94 -3.38 -2.02
C ILE A 83 -17.66 -2.98 -0.73
N ASN A 84 -18.26 -3.94 -0.06
CA ASN A 84 -18.79 -3.82 1.29
C ASN A 84 -17.62 -3.69 2.29
N LEU A 85 -17.70 -2.64 3.10
CA LEU A 85 -16.77 -2.33 4.18
C LEU A 85 -17.42 -2.42 5.56
N GLN A 86 -18.70 -2.78 5.63
CA GLN A 86 -19.42 -2.84 6.89
C GLN A 86 -18.84 -3.95 7.78
N GLY A 87 -18.43 -3.59 9.00
CA GLY A 87 -17.88 -4.54 9.97
C GLY A 87 -16.38 -4.84 9.83
N ILE A 88 -15.66 -4.22 8.90
CA ILE A 88 -14.20 -4.43 8.76
C ILE A 88 -13.36 -3.62 9.74
N ILE A 89 -13.94 -2.60 10.39
CA ILE A 89 -13.27 -1.78 11.39
C ILE A 89 -13.30 -2.56 12.70
N PRO A 90 -12.15 -3.05 13.20
CA PRO A 90 -12.10 -3.56 14.55
C PRO A 90 -12.52 -2.42 15.45
N ARG A 91 -13.51 -2.66 16.30
CA ARG A 91 -13.82 -1.81 17.44
C ARG A 91 -12.58 -1.83 18.34
N HIS A 92 -11.56 -1.01 18.04
CA HIS A 92 -10.45 -0.75 18.94
C HIS A 92 -10.98 0.10 20.09
N ARG A 93 -11.86 -0.53 20.87
CA ARG A 93 -12.39 0.00 22.11
C ARG A 93 -12.27 -1.13 23.12
N GLN A 94 -11.38 -0.85 24.08
CA GLN A 94 -11.32 -1.39 25.43
C GLN A 94 -10.42 -2.60 25.63
N THR A 95 -9.19 -2.33 26.06
CA THR A 95 -8.59 -2.72 27.37
C THR A 95 -7.11 -2.31 27.26
N THR A 96 -6.65 -1.25 27.92
CA THR A 96 -6.44 -1.16 29.36
C THR A 96 -6.72 0.25 29.88
N ARG A 97 -7.48 0.36 30.98
CA ARG A 97 -7.40 1.54 31.86
C ARG A 97 -5.93 1.69 32.28
N PRO A 98 -5.30 2.87 32.19
CA PRO A 98 -4.02 3.07 32.84
C PRO A 98 -4.26 3.00 34.35
N THR A 99 -3.76 1.96 35.00
CA THR A 99 -3.53 2.00 36.45
C THR A 99 -2.49 3.09 36.66
N THR A 100 -2.86 4.16 37.36
CA THR A 100 -1.96 5.26 37.72
C THR A 100 -0.95 4.76 38.74
N VAL A 101 0.07 4.03 38.28
CA VAL A 101 1.29 3.84 39.06
C VAL A 101 2.06 5.15 38.92
N ARG A 102 2.17 5.93 40.00
CA ARG A 102 3.06 7.07 40.08
C ARG A 102 4.49 6.57 39.94
N HIS A 103 5.00 6.51 38.72
CA HIS A 103 6.44 6.39 38.48
C HIS A 103 7.10 7.72 38.83
N TYR A 104 8.01 7.68 39.79
CA TYR A 104 8.94 8.77 40.06
C TYR A 104 9.76 9.00 38.78
N VAL A 105 9.52 10.14 38.12
CA VAL A 105 10.26 10.53 36.91
C VAL A 105 11.68 10.91 37.32
N THR A 106 12.61 9.99 37.15
CA THR A 106 14.05 10.30 37.11
C THR A 106 14.30 11.24 35.92
N PRO A 107 15.19 12.25 36.03
CA PRO A 107 15.44 13.22 34.96
C PRO A 107 15.73 12.52 33.62
N GLN A 108 14.86 12.78 32.64
CA GLN A 108 14.82 12.11 31.35
C GLN A 108 16.11 12.42 30.56
N ALA A 109 16.93 11.40 30.33
CA ALA A 109 18.04 11.45 29.39
C ALA A 109 17.54 11.98 28.03
N ARG A 110 18.36 12.77 27.33
CA ARG A 110 18.05 13.30 25.99
C ARG A 110 17.50 12.16 25.11
N PRO A 111 16.37 12.37 24.40
CA PRO A 111 15.79 11.31 23.58
C PRO A 111 16.85 10.76 22.62
N SER A 112 17.15 9.47 22.74
CA SER A 112 18.12 8.79 21.92
C SER A 112 17.62 8.79 20.47
N VAL A 113 18.35 9.46 19.60
CA VAL A 113 18.03 9.50 18.17
C VAL A 113 18.29 8.11 17.60
N ILE A 114 17.27 7.48 17.03
CA ILE A 114 17.38 6.13 16.46
C ILE A 114 17.94 6.23 15.04
N TYR A 115 19.00 5.46 14.78
CA TYR A 115 19.59 5.31 13.46
C TYR A 115 19.43 3.87 12.98
N SER A 116 19.21 3.71 11.67
CA SER A 116 19.40 2.41 11.02
C SER A 116 20.89 2.03 11.03
N PRO A 117 21.25 0.75 10.93
CA PRO A 117 22.64 0.34 10.77
C PRO A 117 23.28 0.94 9.50
N ALA A 118 24.59 1.19 9.58
CA ALA A 118 25.38 1.67 8.44
C ALA A 118 25.32 0.68 7.26
N ASN A 119 25.34 -0.62 7.54
CA ASN A 119 25.03 -1.67 6.57
C ASN A 119 23.56 -2.10 6.70
N ARG A 120 22.70 -1.59 5.82
CA ARG A 120 21.27 -1.96 5.74
C ARG A 120 20.97 -3.41 5.35
N TYR A 121 21.97 -4.15 4.85
CA TYR A 121 21.81 -5.58 4.53
C TYR A 121 21.96 -6.50 5.75
N VAL A 122 22.25 -5.92 6.93
CA VAL A 122 22.25 -6.67 8.19
C VAL A 122 20.80 -6.86 8.64
N ARG A 123 20.38 -8.13 8.76
CA ARG A 123 19.07 -8.49 9.31
C ARG A 123 18.97 -8.14 10.80
N SER A 124 17.80 -7.68 11.20
CA SER A 124 17.42 -7.54 12.59
C SER A 124 17.27 -8.92 13.26
N ALA A 125 17.09 -8.94 14.58
CA ALA A 125 16.78 -10.17 15.31
C ALA A 125 15.49 -10.84 14.82
N SER A 126 14.55 -10.04 14.31
CA SER A 126 13.29 -10.53 13.70
C SER A 126 13.42 -10.87 12.21
N GLY A 127 14.64 -10.84 11.65
CA GLY A 127 14.92 -11.22 10.26
C GLY A 127 14.63 -10.14 9.20
N TRP A 128 14.20 -8.94 9.60
CA TRP A 128 13.87 -7.85 8.67
C TRP A 128 15.09 -6.99 8.36
N LEU A 129 15.16 -6.44 7.15
CA LEU A 129 16.14 -5.44 6.75
C LEU A 129 15.57 -4.03 6.91
N TRP A 130 16.45 -3.08 7.22
CA TRP A 130 16.10 -1.67 7.13
C TRP A 130 15.92 -1.27 5.66
N PRO A 131 14.86 -0.53 5.30
CA PRO A 131 14.56 -0.21 3.91
C PRO A 131 15.55 0.80 3.30
N VAL A 132 16.16 1.64 4.14
CA VAL A 132 17.19 2.61 3.80
C VAL A 132 18.14 2.78 4.98
N SER A 133 19.33 3.34 4.73
CA SER A 133 20.25 3.79 5.78
C SER A 133 20.03 5.27 6.10
N GLY A 134 19.84 5.60 7.38
CA GLY A 134 19.76 6.95 7.89
C GLY A 134 19.11 7.06 9.27
N ARG A 135 18.42 8.18 9.51
CA ARG A 135 17.91 8.58 10.83
C ARG A 135 16.40 8.49 10.88
N VAL A 136 15.84 7.95 11.96
CA VAL A 136 14.39 8.01 12.19
C VAL A 136 14.01 9.44 12.59
N THR A 137 13.13 10.07 11.82
CA THR A 137 12.66 11.46 12.07
C THR A 137 11.20 11.52 12.52
N THR A 138 10.45 10.45 12.34
CA THR A 138 9.07 10.32 12.86
C THR A 138 8.87 8.91 13.37
N THR A 139 8.29 8.80 14.57
CA THR A 139 7.99 7.53 15.22
C THR A 139 6.52 7.14 15.04
N PHE A 140 6.23 5.86 15.28
CA PHE A 140 4.90 5.27 15.22
C PHE A 140 4.00 5.80 16.35
N ILE A 141 2.94 6.52 15.98
CA ILE A 141 1.91 7.07 16.89
C ILE A 141 0.54 6.97 16.16
N PRO A 142 -0.08 5.78 16.13
CA PRO A 142 -1.24 5.50 15.29
C PRO A 142 -2.47 6.34 15.70
N GLU A 143 -2.57 6.75 16.96
CA GLU A 143 -3.63 7.63 17.47
C GLU A 143 -3.57 9.02 16.82
N GLN A 144 -2.40 9.44 16.35
CA GLN A 144 -2.17 10.68 15.59
C GLN A 144 -2.13 10.44 14.07
N GLY A 145 -2.50 9.26 13.60
CA GLY A 145 -2.42 8.89 12.19
C GLY A 145 -1.01 8.55 11.69
N LYS A 146 0.00 8.52 12.57
CA LYS A 146 1.37 8.12 12.21
C LYS A 146 1.49 6.60 12.28
N LYS A 147 1.07 5.94 11.21
CA LYS A 147 0.97 4.47 11.08
C LYS A 147 2.29 3.75 10.79
N GLY A 148 3.39 4.49 10.72
CA GLY A 148 4.74 3.96 10.47
C GLY A 148 5.82 4.87 11.00
N ILE A 149 7.03 4.70 10.46
CA ILE A 149 8.19 5.55 10.74
C ILE A 149 8.63 6.30 9.49
N ASN A 150 9.19 7.49 9.67
CA ASN A 150 9.91 8.17 8.59
C ASN A 150 11.41 7.99 8.83
N ILE A 151 12.12 7.54 7.80
CA ILE A 151 13.56 7.34 7.84
C ILE A 151 14.20 8.33 6.85
N ALA A 152 14.83 9.37 7.39
CA ALA A 152 15.57 10.34 6.60
C ALA A 152 16.89 9.73 6.11
N CYS A 153 17.18 9.91 4.83
CA CYS A 153 18.35 9.37 4.15
C CYS A 153 18.90 10.38 3.12
N LYS A 154 19.95 10.00 2.39
CA LYS A 154 20.54 10.85 1.36
C LYS A 154 19.60 10.98 0.16
N LYS A 155 19.69 12.11 -0.57
CA LYS A 155 18.97 12.30 -1.83
C LYS A 155 19.33 11.19 -2.82
N GLY A 156 18.33 10.55 -3.42
CA GLY A 156 18.53 9.47 -4.38
C GLY A 156 18.86 8.11 -3.77
N GLU A 157 18.77 7.96 -2.44
CA GLU A 157 19.01 6.68 -1.78
C GLU A 157 18.11 5.58 -2.35
N LYS A 158 18.70 4.40 -2.56
CA LYS A 158 17.96 3.23 -3.03
C LYS A 158 17.16 2.64 -1.87
N VAL A 159 15.87 2.44 -2.08
CA VAL A 159 14.98 1.76 -1.13
C VAL A 159 14.98 0.28 -1.45
N ILE A 160 15.20 -0.55 -0.44
CA ILE A 160 15.23 -2.01 -0.55
C ILE A 160 14.02 -2.67 0.10
N ALA A 161 13.62 -3.84 -0.41
CA ALA A 161 12.64 -4.70 0.24
C ALA A 161 13.18 -5.21 1.57
N ALA A 162 12.37 -5.11 2.62
CA ALA A 162 12.75 -5.45 3.99
C ALA A 162 12.77 -6.98 4.20
N ALA A 163 11.98 -7.71 3.41
CA ALA A 163 11.93 -9.17 3.38
C ALA A 163 11.45 -9.66 2.00
N ASP A 164 11.58 -10.96 1.75
CA ASP A 164 11.05 -11.63 0.56
C ASP A 164 9.54 -11.48 0.46
N GLY A 165 9.00 -11.33 -0.75
CA GLY A 165 7.55 -11.22 -0.92
C GLY A 165 7.11 -11.01 -2.36
N VAL A 166 5.84 -10.62 -2.51
CA VAL A 166 5.20 -10.27 -3.78
C VAL A 166 4.66 -8.84 -3.67
N VAL A 167 4.93 -8.02 -4.67
CA VAL A 167 4.40 -6.65 -4.75
C VAL A 167 2.89 -6.71 -4.95
N ALA A 168 2.15 -6.33 -3.91
CA ALA A 168 0.69 -6.35 -3.88
C ALA A 168 0.06 -5.03 -4.37
N TYR A 169 0.86 -3.98 -4.42
CA TYR A 169 0.50 -2.68 -4.96
C TYR A 169 1.77 -1.88 -5.29
N ALA A 170 1.77 -1.16 -6.41
CA ALA A 170 2.83 -0.23 -6.79
C ALA A 170 2.23 0.94 -7.58
N GLY A 171 2.11 2.12 -6.97
CA GLY A 171 1.47 3.29 -7.61
C GLY A 171 1.29 4.49 -6.68
N SER A 172 0.55 5.52 -7.12
CA SER A 172 0.29 6.76 -6.37
C SER A 172 -1.18 6.98 -5.97
N GLY A 173 -2.04 5.98 -6.16
CA GLY A 173 -3.50 6.06 -5.95
C GLY A 173 -3.97 6.09 -4.49
N LEU A 174 -3.07 5.89 -3.52
CA LEU A 174 -3.38 6.02 -2.09
C LEU A 174 -2.96 7.39 -1.57
N ALA A 175 -3.95 8.23 -1.30
CA ALA A 175 -3.76 9.58 -0.76
C ALA A 175 -2.97 9.54 0.56
N GLY A 176 -2.05 10.49 0.72
CA GLY A 176 -1.19 10.62 1.90
C GLY A 176 0.08 9.76 1.88
N TYR A 177 0.23 8.86 0.90
CA TYR A 177 1.40 7.99 0.78
C TYR A 177 2.35 8.33 -0.37
N GLY A 178 1.98 9.28 -1.25
CA GLY A 178 2.73 9.56 -2.48
C GLY A 178 2.89 8.31 -3.34
N ASN A 179 4.04 8.16 -4.00
CA ASN A 179 4.38 6.89 -4.66
C ASN A 179 4.62 5.80 -3.61
N LEU A 180 3.76 4.79 -3.63
CA LEU A 180 3.65 3.74 -2.64
C LEU A 180 3.91 2.37 -3.26
N ILE A 181 4.67 1.56 -2.55
CA ILE A 181 4.80 0.11 -2.79
C ILE A 181 4.27 -0.61 -1.56
N ILE A 182 3.41 -1.61 -1.75
CA ILE A 182 3.00 -2.55 -0.69
C ILE A 182 3.52 -3.94 -1.09
N ILE A 183 4.29 -4.58 -0.20
CA ILE A 183 4.78 -5.95 -0.40
C ILE A 183 4.06 -6.88 0.57
N LYS A 184 3.48 -7.96 0.02
CA LYS A 184 2.97 -9.10 0.79
C LYS A 184 4.09 -10.10 1.01
N HIS A 185 4.43 -10.37 2.27
CA HIS A 185 5.48 -11.33 2.63
C HIS A 185 4.90 -12.72 2.86
N ASN A 186 3.82 -12.79 3.63
CA ASN A 186 3.14 -14.04 3.94
C ASN A 186 1.65 -13.76 4.21
N HIS A 187 0.99 -14.68 4.91
CA HIS A 187 -0.41 -14.50 5.27
C HIS A 187 -0.59 -13.31 6.21
N GLU A 188 0.32 -13.09 7.14
CA GLU A 188 0.13 -12.16 8.23
C GLU A 188 0.75 -10.78 7.98
N TYR A 189 1.87 -10.71 7.27
CA TYR A 189 2.67 -9.50 7.16
C TYR A 189 2.62 -8.83 5.79
N LEU A 190 2.39 -7.51 5.83
CA LEU A 190 2.62 -6.57 4.73
C LEU A 190 3.64 -5.52 5.17
N THR A 191 4.41 -5.00 4.21
CA THR A 191 5.18 -3.76 4.38
C THR A 191 4.74 -2.71 3.37
N ALA A 192 4.83 -1.44 3.77
CA ALA A 192 4.56 -0.31 2.88
C ALA A 192 5.75 0.65 2.84
N TYR A 193 6.07 1.10 1.63
CA TYR A 193 7.14 2.04 1.33
C TYR A 193 6.50 3.24 0.64
N GLY A 194 6.24 4.31 1.38
CA GLY A 194 5.62 5.54 0.87
C GLY A 194 6.63 6.65 0.62
N ASN A 195 6.16 7.70 -0.05
CA ASN A 195 6.90 8.92 -0.39
C ASN A 195 8.12 8.68 -1.28
N ASN A 196 8.09 7.64 -2.11
CA ASN A 196 9.18 7.36 -3.04
C ASN A 196 9.24 8.43 -4.15
N ALA A 197 10.44 8.79 -4.60
CA ALA A 197 10.60 9.62 -5.79
C ALA A 197 10.28 8.83 -7.07
N ARG A 198 10.63 7.54 -7.08
CA ARG A 198 10.41 6.64 -8.22
C ARG A 198 10.20 5.21 -7.74
N ILE A 199 9.23 4.53 -8.34
CA ILE A 199 8.99 3.09 -8.19
C ILE A 199 9.73 2.36 -9.32
N ILE A 200 10.41 1.25 -9.01
CA ILE A 200 11.13 0.44 -10.01
C ILE A 200 10.69 -1.03 -10.04
N VAL A 201 9.55 -1.33 -9.43
CA VAL A 201 8.91 -2.64 -9.43
C VAL A 201 7.45 -2.52 -9.86
N SER A 202 6.86 -3.64 -10.28
CA SER A 202 5.47 -3.70 -10.73
C SER A 202 4.63 -4.60 -9.83
N GLU A 203 3.31 -4.39 -9.84
CA GLU A 203 2.36 -5.29 -9.17
C GLU A 203 2.53 -6.74 -9.65
N GLY A 204 2.42 -7.71 -8.73
CA GLY A 204 2.61 -9.13 -8.98
C GLY A 204 4.08 -9.57 -9.00
N GLN A 205 5.04 -8.65 -9.04
CA GLN A 205 6.46 -8.98 -9.06
C GLN A 205 6.92 -9.65 -7.75
N HIS A 206 7.63 -10.76 -7.86
CA HIS A 206 8.36 -11.35 -6.74
C HIS A 206 9.64 -10.56 -6.43
N VAL A 207 9.88 -10.30 -5.16
CA VAL A 207 11.04 -9.55 -4.68
C VAL A 207 11.76 -10.30 -3.56
N LYS A 208 13.08 -10.15 -3.50
CA LYS A 208 13.92 -10.69 -2.42
C LYS A 208 14.27 -9.63 -1.40
N ALA A 209 14.49 -10.04 -0.14
CA ALA A 209 15.04 -9.16 0.87
C ALA A 209 16.34 -8.51 0.37
N GLY A 210 16.44 -7.18 0.47
CA GLY A 210 17.60 -6.44 -0.03
C GLY A 210 17.51 -6.02 -1.50
N GLN A 211 16.54 -6.54 -2.26
CA GLN A 211 16.31 -6.11 -3.63
C GLN A 211 15.87 -4.64 -3.65
N ILE A 212 16.43 -3.86 -4.58
CA ILE A 212 16.04 -2.46 -4.78
C ILE A 212 14.64 -2.43 -5.39
N ILE A 213 13.76 -1.62 -4.81
CA ILE A 213 12.36 -1.50 -5.21
C ILE A 213 11.93 -0.07 -5.56
N ALA A 214 12.68 0.93 -5.08
CA ALA A 214 12.38 2.33 -5.33
C ALA A 214 13.61 3.24 -5.12
N ILE A 215 13.43 4.52 -5.46
CA ILE A 215 14.31 5.62 -5.06
C ILE A 215 13.58 6.47 -4.01
N ALA A 216 14.25 6.76 -2.90
CA ALA A 216 13.71 7.56 -1.80
C ALA A 216 13.32 8.97 -2.28
N GLY A 217 12.19 9.46 -1.79
CA GLY A 217 11.67 10.78 -2.13
C GLY A 217 11.63 11.71 -0.91
N ILE A 218 10.65 12.60 -0.85
CA ILE A 218 10.57 13.64 0.18
C ILE A 218 9.57 13.21 1.25
N ILE A 219 9.99 13.16 2.51
CA ILE A 219 9.13 12.78 3.65
C ILE A 219 8.60 13.98 4.43
N ASP A 220 9.30 15.12 4.38
CA ASP A 220 8.84 16.42 4.84
C ASP A 220 9.64 17.55 4.16
N ARG A 221 9.41 18.81 4.54
CA ARG A 221 10.08 19.97 3.92
C ARG A 221 11.61 19.97 4.05
N LYS A 222 12.18 19.21 4.99
CA LYS A 222 13.61 19.22 5.32
C LYS A 222 14.33 17.95 4.92
N TYR A 223 13.62 16.82 4.82
CA TYR A 223 14.26 15.51 4.67
C TYR A 223 13.80 14.77 3.41
N THR A 224 14.79 14.24 2.69
CA THR A 224 14.60 13.09 1.81
C THR A 224 14.53 11.82 2.66
N GLY A 225 13.65 10.89 2.33
CA GLY A 225 13.46 9.66 3.09
C GLY A 225 12.45 8.72 2.48
N VAL A 226 12.09 7.71 3.26
CA VAL A 226 10.96 6.82 3.00
C VAL A 226 10.04 6.81 4.21
N HIS A 227 8.73 6.76 3.95
CA HIS A 227 7.77 6.37 4.97
C HIS A 227 7.67 4.84 4.97
N PHE A 228 7.90 4.21 6.11
CA PHE A 228 7.92 2.76 6.24
C PHE A 228 6.90 2.27 7.26
N GLU A 229 6.04 1.34 6.84
CA GLU A 229 5.10 0.66 7.73
C GLU A 229 5.31 -0.86 7.69
N ILE A 230 5.03 -1.50 8.82
CA ILE A 230 4.79 -2.94 8.91
C ILE A 230 3.35 -3.10 9.37
N ARG A 231 2.61 -4.00 8.73
CA ARG A 231 1.22 -4.29 9.08
C ARG A 231 1.07 -5.78 9.33
N LYS A 232 0.55 -6.10 10.52
CA LYS A 232 0.26 -7.47 10.97
C LYS A 232 -1.25 -7.67 10.90
N SER A 233 -1.70 -8.60 10.07
CA SER A 233 -3.12 -8.84 9.81
C SER A 233 -3.89 -7.57 9.40
N GLY A 234 -3.26 -6.70 8.60
CA GLY A 234 -3.84 -5.44 8.11
C GLY A 234 -3.71 -4.24 9.07
N VAL A 235 -3.46 -4.50 10.35
CA VAL A 235 -3.30 -3.47 11.39
C VAL A 235 -1.85 -2.98 11.40
N PRO A 236 -1.60 -1.66 11.38
CA PRO A 236 -0.24 -1.13 11.44
C PRO A 236 0.36 -1.38 12.82
N VAL A 237 1.62 -1.80 12.86
CA VAL A 237 2.38 -2.08 14.09
C VAL A 237 3.67 -1.28 14.09
N ASN A 238 4.24 -1.01 15.28
CA ASN A 238 5.48 -0.24 15.38
C ASN A 238 6.64 -0.95 14.65
N PRO A 239 7.18 -0.38 13.54
CA PRO A 239 8.25 -1.02 12.78
C PRO A 239 9.55 -1.20 13.56
N LEU A 240 9.82 -0.35 14.56
CA LEU A 240 11.07 -0.41 15.34
C LEU A 240 11.21 -1.72 16.13
N ASN A 241 10.08 -2.31 16.55
CA ASN A 241 10.06 -3.62 17.23
C ASN A 241 10.56 -4.76 16.32
N TYR A 242 10.61 -4.55 15.01
CA TYR A 242 11.03 -5.53 14.03
C TYR A 242 12.38 -5.20 13.39
N LEU A 243 12.77 -3.93 13.38
CA LEU A 243 13.96 -3.45 12.68
C LEU A 243 15.18 -3.30 13.58
N GLN A 244 14.99 -3.03 14.87
CA GLN A 244 16.12 -2.90 15.79
C GLN A 244 16.80 -4.25 16.01
N LYS A 245 18.12 -4.20 16.23
CA LYS A 245 18.84 -5.34 16.76
C LYS A 245 18.37 -5.58 18.20
N GLY A 246 18.26 -6.85 18.58
CA GLY A 246 18.20 -7.22 19.99
C GLY A 246 19.49 -6.85 20.69
#